data_AF-T0M5U5-F1
#
_entry.id   AF-T0M5U5-F1
#
_cell.length_a   1.000
_cell.length_b   1.000
_cell.length_c   1.000
_cell.angle_alpha   90.00
_cell.angle_beta   90.00
_cell.angle_gamma   90.00
#
_symmetry.space_group_name_H-M   'P 1'
#
loop_
_entity.id
_entity.type
_entity.pdbx_description
1 polymer ?
#
loop_
_entity_poly.entity_id
_entity_poly.type
_entity_poly.pdbx_seq_one_letter_code
_entity_poly.pdbx_strand_id
1 'polypeptide(L)'
;MDNVYAIFADNNGKVREKLENNFIASQNPLYIGIILKPSHGAWIRMSRAKTVVLEMEGKPGEFSIPYRIEVGENSIFFLKPREDA
;
A
#
# COMPACT_ATOMS: atom_id res chain seq x y z
N MET A 1 4.46 -7.71 10.78
CA MET A 1 3.17 -7.63 10.05
C MET A 1 3.31 -8.62 8.92
N ASP A 2 2.85 -9.84 9.15
CA ASP A 2 3.50 -10.99 8.48
C ASP A 2 2.86 -11.33 7.13
N ASN A 3 1.71 -10.71 6.83
CA ASN A 3 0.94 -10.95 5.60
C ASN A 3 0.12 -9.71 5.20
N VAL A 4 0.74 -8.79 4.46
CA VAL A 4 0.07 -7.65 3.83
C VAL A 4 0.09 -7.84 2.32
N TYR A 5 -1.08 -7.74 1.69
CA TYR A 5 -1.22 -7.80 0.24
C TYR A 5 -1.93 -6.57 -0.28
N ALA A 6 -1.45 -5.99 -1.37
CA ALA A 6 -2.21 -5.00 -2.12
C ALA A 6 -3.07 -5.69 -3.17
N ILE A 7 -4.31 -5.26 -3.29
CA ILE A 7 -5.24 -5.68 -4.35
C ILE A 7 -5.43 -4.52 -5.31
N PHE A 8 -5.06 -4.74 -6.57
CA PHE A 8 -5.19 -3.76 -7.64
C PHE A 8 -6.18 -4.25 -8.68
N ALA A 9 -6.99 -3.36 -9.25
CA ALA A 9 -7.73 -3.66 -10.47
C ALA A 9 -6.86 -3.39 -11.69
N ASP A 10 -6.87 -4.29 -12.66
CA ASP A 10 -6.29 -4.10 -13.99
C ASP A 10 -7.26 -4.59 -15.08
N ASN A 11 -6.86 -4.43 -16.34
CA ASN A 11 -7.69 -4.80 -17.49
C ASN A 11 -8.01 -6.31 -17.56
N ASN A 12 -7.28 -7.15 -16.82
CA ASN A 12 -7.41 -8.61 -16.81
C ASN A 12 -8.06 -9.12 -15.50
N GLY A 13 -8.47 -8.23 -14.60
CA GLY A 13 -9.14 -8.57 -13.34
C GLY A 13 -8.51 -7.93 -12.12
N LYS A 14 -8.40 -8.70 -11.03
CA LYS A 14 -7.75 -8.24 -9.78
C LYS A 14 -6.39 -8.91 -9.64
N VAL A 15 -5.36 -8.09 -9.43
CA VAL A 15 -4.00 -8.55 -9.10
C VAL A 15 -3.80 -8.42 -7.60
N ARG A 16 -3.41 -9.52 -6.95
CA ARG A 16 -3.05 -9.56 -5.53
C ARG A 16 -1.53 -9.69 -5.42
N GLU A 17 -0.87 -8.70 -4.84
CA GLU A 17 0.59 -8.60 -4.75
C GLU A 17 1.03 -8.52 -3.29
N LYS A 18 2.02 -9.32 -2.88
CA LYS A 18 2.52 -9.33 -1.50
C LYS A 18 3.43 -8.12 -1.28
N LEU A 19 3.20 -7.39 -0.18
CA LEU A 19 4.01 -6.25 0.23
C LEU A 19 5.00 -6.69 1.32
N GLU A 20 6.19 -7.13 0.93
CA GLU A 20 7.14 -7.75 1.88
C GLU A 20 7.73 -6.76 2.88
N ASN A 21 7.95 -5.52 2.46
CA ASN A 21 8.54 -4.48 3.31
C ASN A 21 7.47 -3.50 3.74
N ASN A 22 6.88 -3.75 4.91
CA ASN A 22 5.83 -2.94 5.49
C ASN A 22 6.05 -2.73 7.00
N PHE A 23 5.56 -1.61 7.53
CA PHE A 23 5.65 -1.29 8.95
C PHE A 23 4.50 -0.39 9.40
N ILE A 24 4.21 -0.37 10.71
CA ILE A 24 3.30 0.62 11.30
C ILE A 24 4.11 1.88 11.57
N ALA A 25 3.80 2.96 10.87
CA ALA A 25 4.44 4.27 11.04
C ALA A 25 3.85 5.06 12.22
N SER A 26 2.57 4.86 12.53
CA SER A 26 1.89 5.41 13.70
C SER A 26 0.67 4.53 14.04
N GLN A 27 0.37 4.38 15.32
CA GLN A 27 -0.81 3.62 15.77
C GLN A 27 -2.05 4.51 15.98
N ASN A 28 -1.85 5.78 16.35
CA ASN A 28 -2.95 6.74 16.55
C ASN A 28 -2.50 8.16 16.18
N PRO A 29 -2.93 8.70 15.02
CA PRO A 29 -3.74 8.04 13.99
C PRO A 29 -2.99 6.88 13.32
N LEU A 30 -3.73 5.88 12.80
CA LEU A 30 -3.12 4.72 12.14
C LEU A 30 -2.49 5.12 10.80
N TYR A 31 -1.17 4.90 10.70
CA TYR A 31 -0.42 5.00 9.47
C TYR A 31 0.42 3.75 9.24
N ILE A 32 0.40 3.25 8.00
CA ILE A 32 1.18 2.11 7.54
C ILE A 32 2.18 2.64 6.50
N GLY A 33 3.45 2.27 6.65
CA GLY A 33 4.49 2.52 5.66
C GLY A 33 4.73 1.27 4.80
N ILE A 34 4.74 1.42 3.49
CA ILE A 34 5.11 0.36 2.53
C ILE A 34 6.33 0.83 1.77
N ILE A 35 7.40 0.03 1.80
CA ILE A 35 8.65 0.31 1.10
C ILE A 35 8.66 -0.51 -0.19
N LEU A 36 8.75 0.18 -1.32
CA LEU A 36 8.84 -0.44 -2.64
C LEU A 36 10.01 0.12 -3.41
N LYS A 37 10.73 -0.75 -4.13
CA LYS A 37 11.69 -0.31 -5.13
C LYS A 37 10.95 0.29 -6.32
N PRO A 38 11.42 1.40 -6.92
CA PRO A 38 10.88 1.93 -8.16
C PRO A 38 11.05 0.92 -9.30
N SER A 39 10.02 0.13 -9.53
CA SER A 39 9.95 -0.91 -10.55
C SER A 39 8.52 -1.04 -11.08
N HIS A 40 8.32 -1.89 -12.09
CA HIS A 40 6.98 -2.31 -12.49
C HIS A 40 6.25 -3.03 -11.32
N GLY A 41 4.93 -3.21 -11.44
CA GLY A 41 4.12 -3.86 -10.40
C GLY A 41 3.51 -2.88 -9.40
N ALA A 42 3.50 -3.25 -8.12
CA ALA A 42 2.87 -2.45 -7.06
C ALA A 42 3.36 -1.00 -7.02
N TRP A 43 4.65 -0.74 -7.27
CA TRP A 43 5.19 0.62 -7.19
C TRP A 43 4.54 1.56 -8.21
N ILE A 44 4.43 1.17 -9.49
CA ILE A 44 3.77 2.02 -10.52
C ILE A 44 2.30 2.23 -10.15
N ARG A 45 1.62 1.17 -9.70
CA ARG A 45 0.19 1.25 -9.37
C ARG A 45 -0.05 2.17 -8.19
N MET A 46 0.70 2.00 -7.10
CA MET A 46 0.60 2.87 -5.91
C MET A 46 1.04 4.30 -6.19
N SER A 47 2.04 4.50 -7.06
CA SER A 47 2.50 5.84 -7.46
C SER A 47 1.47 6.66 -8.23
N ARG A 48 0.52 5.99 -8.89
CA ARG A 48 -0.56 6.65 -9.66
C ARG A 48 -1.89 6.65 -8.91
N ALA A 49 -2.03 5.81 -7.89
CA ALA A 49 -3.27 5.65 -7.15
C ALA A 49 -3.35 6.61 -5.97
N LYS A 50 -4.56 7.07 -5.67
CA LYS A 50 -4.86 7.81 -4.43
C LYS A 50 -5.30 6.89 -3.30
N THR A 51 -5.82 5.72 -3.65
CA THR A 51 -6.27 4.70 -2.71
C THR A 51 -5.79 3.32 -3.16
N VAL A 52 -5.72 2.39 -2.22
CA VAL A 52 -5.39 0.98 -2.46
C VAL A 52 -6.16 0.12 -1.48
N VAL A 53 -6.57 -1.07 -1.92
CA VAL A 53 -7.13 -2.07 -1.03
C VAL A 53 -5.98 -2.90 -0.47
N LEU A 54 -5.81 -2.89 0.85
CA LEU A 54 -4.89 -3.78 1.54
C LEU A 54 -5.66 -4.94 2.15
N GLU A 55 -5.19 -6.15 1.94
CA GLU A 55 -5.61 -7.33 2.68
C GLU A 55 -4.58 -7.62 3.76
N MET A 56 -5.01 -7.48 5.01
CA MET A 56 -4.21 -7.75 6.20
C MET A 56 -4.91 -8.85 7.00
N GLU A 57 -4.18 -9.93 7.30
CA GLU A 57 -4.74 -11.09 8.03
C GLU A 57 -6.02 -11.66 7.37
N GLY A 58 -6.07 -11.61 6.03
CA GLY A 58 -7.21 -12.09 5.23
C GLY A 58 -8.41 -11.13 5.19
N LYS A 59 -8.31 -9.94 5.79
CA LYS A 59 -9.37 -8.92 5.76
C LYS A 59 -8.98 -7.78 4.82
N PRO A 60 -9.72 -7.57 3.71
CA PRO A 60 -9.51 -6.43 2.85
C PRO A 60 -10.06 -5.14 3.51
N GLY A 61 -9.31 -4.05 3.39
CA GLY A 61 -9.73 -2.71 3.78
C GLY A 61 -9.21 -1.67 2.78
N GLU A 62 -9.92 -0.56 2.61
CA GLU A 62 -9.48 0.52 1.73
C GLU A 62 -8.61 1.53 2.47
N PHE A 63 -7.49 1.88 1.88
CA PHE A 63 -6.52 2.82 2.42
C PHE A 63 -6.28 3.96 1.45
N SER A 64 -6.16 5.17 1.98
CA SER A 64 -5.69 6.34 1.24
C SER A 64 -4.17 6.37 1.25
N ILE A 65 -3.56 6.87 0.18
CA ILE A 65 -2.11 7.10 0.06
C ILE A 65 -1.87 8.62 0.13
N PRO A 66 -1.87 9.24 1.32
CA PRO A 66 -1.75 10.69 1.47
C PRO A 66 -0.42 11.26 0.97
N TYR A 67 0.68 10.52 1.10
CA TYR A 67 1.98 10.97 0.60
C TYR A 67 2.96 9.81 0.37
N ARG A 68 3.98 10.10 -0.42
CA ARG A 68 5.12 9.24 -0.71
C ARG A 68 6.40 10.05 -0.52
N ILE A 69 7.44 9.42 0.00
CA ILE A 69 8.79 10.00 0.03
C ILE A 69 9.76 9.09 -0.72
N GLU A 70 10.77 9.68 -1.34
CA GLU A 70 11.88 8.95 -1.96
C GLU A 70 13.02 8.82 -0.95
N VAL A 71 13.53 7.61 -0.78
CA VAL A 71 14.61 7.28 0.17
C VAL A 71 15.65 6.44 -0.56
N GLY A 72 16.68 7.11 -1.08
CA GLY A 72 17.70 6.47 -1.90
C GLY A 72 17.07 5.83 -3.14
N GLU A 73 17.25 4.52 -3.30
CA GLU A 73 16.70 3.74 -4.40
C GLU A 73 15.28 3.19 -4.12
N ASN A 74 14.62 3.59 -3.04
CA ASN A 74 13.30 3.11 -2.65
C ASN A 74 12.31 4.26 -2.51
N SER A 75 11.02 3.95 -2.57
CA SER A 75 9.97 4.87 -2.16
C SER A 75 9.24 4.31 -0.95
N ILE A 76 8.88 5.17 0.00
CA ILE A 76 8.00 4.83 1.12
C ILE A 76 6.64 5.46 0.86
N PHE A 77 5.63 4.61 0.69
CA PHE A 77 4.23 5.01 0.61
C PHE A 77 3.65 5.01 2.01
N PHE A 78 3.09 6.13 2.44
CA PHE A 78 2.35 6.20 3.69
C PHE A 78 0.88 6.05 3.40
N LEU A 79 0.24 5.16 4.14
CA LEU A 79 -1.17 4.83 3.99
C LEU A 79 -1.90 5.05 5.29
N LYS A 80 -3.16 5.47 5.20
CA LYS A 80 -4.08 5.53 6.33
C LYS A 80 -5.42 4.91 5.94
N PRO A 81 -6.17 4.31 6.88
CA PRO A 81 -7.53 3.87 6.61
C PRO A 81 -8.34 4.99 5.97
N ARG A 82 -9.16 4.66 4.97
CA ARG A 82 -10.12 5.61 4.42
C ARG A 82 -11.28 5.73 5.43
N GLU A 83 -11.55 6.94 5.91
CA GLU A 83 -12.54 7.20 6.98
C GLU A 83 -14.01 7.07 6.53
N ASP A 84 -14.27 6.64 5.28
CA ASP A 84 -15.60 6.63 4.65
C ASP A 84 -15.98 5.29 3.97
N ALA A 85 -15.55 4.14 4.51
CA ALA A 85 -15.90 2.82 3.94
C ALA A 85 -17.00 2.09 4.74
#